data_AF-A0A2M8FEE0-F1
#
_entry.id   AF-A0A2M8FEE0-F1
#
_cell.length_a   1.000
_cell.length_b   1.000
_cell.length_c   1.000
_cell.angle_alpha   90.00
_cell.angle_beta   90.00
_cell.angle_gamma   90.00
#
_symmetry.space_group_name_H-M   'P 1'
#
loop_
_entity.id
_entity.type
_entity.pdbx_description
1 polymer ?
#
loop_
_entity_poly.entity_id
_entity_poly.type
_entity_poly.pdbx_seq_one_letter_code
_entity_poly.pdbx_strand_id
1 'polypeptide(L)' 'VDTVANAVKVTLGPRGRNVVFDKGFGGPTITNDGATIAKEITLKDKFENMGAEIVKEVANKTN' A
#
# COMPACT_ATOMS: atom_id res chain seq x y z
N VAL A 1 -6.24 -2.43 -9.83
CA VAL A 1 -5.00 -1.59 -9.75
C VAL A 1 -5.22 -0.30 -8.95
N ASP A 2 -6.36 0.35 -9.13
CA ASP A 2 -6.69 1.62 -8.47
C ASP A 2 -6.67 1.55 -6.93
N THR A 3 -6.91 0.37 -6.34
CA THR A 3 -6.93 0.18 -4.89
C THR A 3 -5.60 0.52 -4.23
N VAL A 4 -4.49 0.07 -4.81
CA VAL A 4 -3.14 0.36 -4.30
C VAL A 4 -2.80 1.83 -4.51
N ALA A 5 -3.10 2.36 -5.71
CA ALA A 5 -2.83 3.76 -6.03
C ALA A 5 -3.61 4.72 -5.14
N ASN A 6 -4.88 4.42 -4.86
CA ASN A 6 -5.72 5.23 -3.97
C ASN A 6 -5.22 5.22 -2.52
N ALA A 7 -4.74 4.07 -2.03
CA ALA A 7 -4.18 3.96 -0.69
C ALA A 7 -2.84 4.70 -0.52
N VAL A 8 -1.98 4.71 -1.54
CA VAL A 8 -0.70 5.44 -1.50
C VAL A 8 -0.89 6.93 -1.77
N LYS A 9 -1.86 7.30 -2.60
CA LYS A 9 -2.14 8.70 -2.92
C LYS A 9 -2.58 9.51 -1.70
N VAL A 10 -3.33 8.91 -0.79
CA VAL A 10 -3.79 9.60 0.44
C VAL A 10 -2.65 9.89 1.41
N THR A 11 -1.53 9.18 1.31
CA THR A 11 -0.36 9.38 2.19
C THR A 11 0.71 10.27 1.56
N LEU A 12 0.49 10.75 0.34
CA LEU A 12 1.47 11.51 -0.43
C LEU A 12 1.46 13.00 -0.02
N GLY A 13 2.65 13.55 0.24
CA GLY A 13 2.86 14.96 0.58
C GLY A 13 2.89 15.26 2.09
N PRO A 14 3.29 16.49 2.48
CA PRO A 14 3.53 16.86 3.88
C PRO A 14 2.26 16.90 4.74
N ARG A 15 1.07 16.83 4.14
CA ARG A 15 -0.23 16.69 4.81
C ARG A 15 -0.91 15.36 4.47
N GLY A 16 -0.13 14.34 4.16
CA GLY A 16 -0.61 12.97 3.95
C GLY A 16 -1.42 12.47 5.15
N ARG A 17 -2.48 11.71 4.87
CA ARG A 17 -3.34 11.11 5.89
C ARG A 17 -2.77 9.78 6.35
N ASN A 18 -3.09 9.41 7.59
CA ASN A 18 -2.70 8.12 8.12
C ASN A 18 -3.63 7.02 7.57
N VAL A 19 -3.04 5.91 7.18
CA VAL A 19 -3.73 4.69 6.80
C VAL A 19 -3.64 3.71 7.97
N VAL A 20 -4.76 3.05 8.26
CA VAL A 20 -4.88 2.11 9.36
C VAL A 20 -4.98 0.71 8.78
N PHE A 21 -4.11 -0.18 9.24
CA PHE A 21 -4.12 -1.60 8.92
C PHE A 21 -4.60 -2.41 10.11
N ASP A 22 -5.51 -3.33 9.84
CA ASP A 22 -5.86 -4.38 10.78
C ASP A 22 -4.90 -5.56 10.57
N LYS A 23 -3.89 -5.67 11.43
CA LYS A 23 -3.04 -6.86 11.50
C LYS A 23 -3.79 -7.83 12.41
N GLY A 24 -4.25 -8.95 11.84
CA GLY A 24 -5.06 -9.97 12.53
C GLY A 24 -4.46 -10.59 13.80
N PHE A 25 -3.29 -10.12 14.25
CA PHE A 25 -2.74 -10.37 15.58
C PHE A 25 -2.22 -9.05 16.17
N GLY A 26 -2.89 -8.54 17.21
CA GLY A 26 -2.51 -7.32 17.93
C GLY A 26 -3.45 -6.13 17.71
N GLY A 27 -2.96 -4.92 18.02
CA GLY A 27 -3.68 -3.66 17.80
C GLY A 27 -3.50 -3.12 16.37
N PRO A 28 -4.37 -2.18 15.94
CA PRO A 28 -4.31 -1.61 14.60
C PRO A 28 -2.98 -0.88 14.37
N THR A 29 -2.33 -1.15 13.25
CA THR A 29 -1.08 -0.45 12.86
C THR A 29 -1.44 0.78 12.05
N ILE A 30 -1.01 1.95 12.53
CA ILE A 30 -1.23 3.23 11.86
C ILE A 30 0.08 3.64 11.19
N THR A 31 0.05 3.90 9.88
CA THR A 31 1.22 4.39 9.15
C THR A 31 0.84 5.45 8.12
N ASN A 32 1.79 6.33 7.84
CA ASN A 32 1.75 7.36 6.81
C ASN A 32 2.78 7.10 5.69
N ASP A 33 3.48 5.97 5.75
CA ASP A 33 4.48 5.61 4.76
C ASP A 33 3.86 4.85 3.58
N GLY A 34 3.82 5.50 2.42
CA GLY A 34 3.29 4.93 1.18
C GLY A 34 4.03 3.67 0.71
N ALA A 35 5.33 3.52 1.00
CA ALA A 35 6.09 2.34 0.61
C ALA A 35 5.69 1.11 1.43
N THR A 36 5.51 1.28 2.74
CA THR A 36 5.01 0.24 3.63
C THR A 36 3.57 -0.14 3.29
N ILE A 37 2.72 0.86 3.00
CA ILE A 37 1.32 0.64 2.57
C ILE A 37 1.25 -0.18 1.29
N ALA A 38 2.05 0.18 0.29
CA ALA A 38 2.10 -0.56 -0.96
C ALA A 38 2.50 -2.02 -0.74
N LYS A 39 3.42 -2.31 0.19
CA LYS A 39 3.85 -3.68 0.49
C LYS A 39 2.75 -4.53 1.12
N GLU A 40 2.00 -4.00 2.08
CA GLU A 40 0.99 -4.77 2.83
C GLU A 40 -0.32 -5.05 2.05
N ILE A 41 -0.64 -4.28 1.00
CA ILE A 41 -1.88 -4.49 0.24
C ILE A 41 -1.83 -5.78 -0.58
N THR A 42 -2.72 -6.72 -0.32
CA THR A 42 -2.93 -7.94 -1.12
C THR A 42 -4.33 -7.93 -1.71
N LEU A 43 -4.44 -8.20 -3.01
CA LEU A 43 -5.73 -8.24 -3.70
C LEU A 43 -6.19 -9.69 -3.85
N LYS A 44 -7.50 -9.93 -3.69
CA LYS A 44 -8.09 -11.27 -3.80
C LYS A 44 -8.04 -11.83 -5.22
N ASP A 45 -8.09 -10.96 -6.22
CA ASP A 45 -7.99 -11.35 -7.63
C ASP A 45 -6.52 -11.53 -8.03
N LYS A 46 -6.19 -12.70 -8.59
CA LYS A 46 -4.85 -13.03 -9.07
C LYS A 46 -4.36 -12.09 -10.17
N PHE A 47 -5.23 -11.66 -11.10
CA PHE A 47 -4.83 -10.79 -12.20
C PHE A 47 -4.51 -9.38 -11.70
N GLU A 48 -5.34 -8.85 -10.80
CA GLU A 48 -5.07 -7.55 -10.19
C GLU A 48 -3.87 -7.59 -9.23
N ASN A 49 -3.69 -8.69 -8.49
CA ASN A 49 -2.56 -8.86 -7.58
C ASN A 49 -1.23 -8.92 -8.35
N MET A 50 -1.20 -9.60 -9.51
CA MET A 50 -0.03 -9.62 -10.39
C MET A 50 0.34 -8.21 -10.87
N GLY A 51 -0.64 -7.44 -11.33
CA GLY A 51 -0.42 -6.05 -11.75
C GLY A 51 0.07 -5.16 -10.61
N ALA A 52 -0.48 -5.35 -9.41
CA ALA A 52 -0.04 -4.65 -8.20
C ALA A 52 1.40 -5.03 -7.81
N GLU A 53 1.77 -6.32 -7.86
CA GLU A 53 3.11 -6.79 -7.54
C GLU A 53 4.18 -6.24 -8.49
N ILE A 54 3.89 -6.20 -9.80
CA ILE A 54 4.81 -5.63 -10.80
C ILE A 54 5.09 -4.15 -10.48
N VAL A 55 4.04 -3.37 -10.18
CA VAL A 55 4.19 -1.95 -9.81
C VAL A 55 4.96 -1.78 -8.51
N LYS A 56 4.73 -2.65 -7.50
CA LYS A 56 5.53 -2.66 -6.26
C LYS A 56 7.00 -2.94 -6.54
N GLU A 57 7.30 -3.87 -7.44
CA GLU A 57 8.67 -4.25 -7.76
C GLU A 57 9.45 -3.10 -8.42
N VAL A 58 8.82 -2.39 -9.35
CA VAL A 58 9.40 -1.18 -9.98
C VAL A 58 9.57 -0.05 -8.97
N ALA A 59 8.58 0.18 -8.11
CA ALA A 59 8.67 1.20 -7.06
C ALA A 59 9.80 0.91 -6.06
N ASN A 60 10.01 -0.35 -5.67
CA ASN A 60 11.11 -0.74 -4.79
C ASN A 60 12.49 -0.56 -5.44
N LYS A 61 12.61 -0.75 -6.76
CA LYS A 61 13.87 -0.53 -7.50
C LYS A 61 14.20 0.94 -7.71
N THR A 62 13.26 1.86 -7.48
CA THR A 62 13.44 3.30 -7.68
C THR A 62 13.90 4.04 -6.40
N ASN A 63 13.89 3.35 -5.25
CA ASN A 63 14.27 3.90 -3.94
C ASN A 63 15.77 3.75 -3.66
#